data_AF-A0A7S0C4M6-F1
#
_entry.id   AF-A0A7S0C4M6-F1
#
_cell.length_a   1.000
_cell.length_b   1.000
_cell.length_c   1.000
_cell.angle_alpha   90.00
_cell.angle_beta   90.00
_cell.angle_gamma   90.00
#
_symmetry.space_group_name_H-M   'P 1'
#
loop_
_entity.id
_entity.type
_entity.pdbx_description
1 polymer ?
#
loop_
_entity_poly.entity_id
_entity_poly.type
_entity_poly.pdbx_seq_one_letter_code
_entity_poly.pdbx_strand_id
1 'polypeptide(L)'
;EPSPAIMGWQYGDVGRFGCDAILCPWDTYQEEAGRQDDSDKPCLECPGTGLSTYFGSSECVKSEKKILETIFFATNGPDWTDNTGWDQTYDDDFSVCDYNGIVCKSGTQSIERINLARNNLSGKVPPAIFE
;
A
#
# COMPACT_ATOMS: atom_id res chain seq x y z
N GLU A 1 8.47 -31.91 -16.90
CA GLU A 1 8.62 -30.93 -17.98
C GLU A 1 7.34 -30.09 -18.07
N PRO A 2 7.42 -28.76 -18.30
CA PRO A 2 6.23 -27.94 -18.50
C PRO A 2 5.48 -28.37 -19.76
N SER A 3 4.15 -28.23 -19.77
CA SER A 3 3.33 -28.70 -20.90
C SER A 3 3.59 -27.86 -22.16
N PRO A 4 3.49 -28.44 -23.38
CA PRO A 4 3.68 -27.72 -24.64
C PRO A 4 2.76 -26.51 -24.81
N ALA A 5 1.59 -26.53 -24.14
CA ALA A 5 0.63 -25.43 -24.15
C ALA A 5 1.15 -24.15 -23.46
N ILE A 6 2.07 -24.29 -22.48
CA ILE A 6 2.64 -23.14 -21.77
C ILE A 6 3.70 -22.43 -22.64
N MET A 7 4.37 -23.14 -23.57
CA MET A 7 5.45 -22.55 -24.38
C MET A 7 4.99 -21.49 -25.38
N GLY A 8 3.71 -21.48 -25.77
CA GLY A 8 3.15 -20.46 -26.68
C GLY A 8 2.31 -19.39 -25.98
N TRP A 9 2.02 -19.57 -24.68
CA TRP A 9 1.13 -18.68 -23.96
C TRP A 9 1.86 -17.40 -23.55
N GLN A 10 1.28 -16.23 -23.87
CA GLN A 10 1.93 -14.93 -23.72
C GLN A 10 3.31 -14.90 -24.38
N TYR A 11 3.42 -15.39 -25.62
CA TYR A 11 4.71 -15.48 -26.33
C TYR A 11 5.80 -16.31 -25.59
N GLY A 12 5.40 -17.18 -24.67
CA GLY A 12 6.30 -18.01 -23.85
C GLY A 12 6.61 -17.42 -22.48
N ASP A 13 6.14 -16.21 -22.16
CA ASP A 13 6.42 -15.52 -20.91
C ASP A 13 5.89 -16.29 -19.70
N VAL A 14 4.72 -16.95 -19.80
CA VAL A 14 4.22 -17.79 -18.69
C VAL A 14 5.15 -18.98 -18.42
N GLY A 15 5.78 -19.53 -19.46
CA GLY A 15 6.80 -20.57 -19.29
C GLY A 15 8.08 -20.05 -18.64
N ARG A 16 8.38 -18.77 -18.80
CA ARG A 16 9.63 -18.14 -18.35
C ARG A 16 9.53 -17.49 -16.96
N PHE A 17 8.44 -16.77 -16.70
CA PHE A 17 8.21 -15.98 -15.48
C PHE A 17 7.06 -16.51 -14.63
N GLY A 18 6.36 -17.56 -15.07
CA GLY A 18 5.29 -18.18 -14.29
C GLY A 18 4.08 -17.26 -14.12
N CYS A 19 3.60 -17.12 -12.89
CA CYS A 19 2.42 -16.33 -12.56
C CYS A 19 2.60 -14.84 -12.86
N ASP A 20 3.83 -14.33 -12.72
CA ASP A 20 4.12 -12.90 -12.88
C ASP A 20 3.93 -12.46 -14.34
N ALA A 21 4.07 -13.37 -15.31
CA ALA A 21 3.73 -13.11 -16.73
C ALA A 21 2.23 -13.03 -17.02
N ILE A 22 1.38 -13.38 -16.05
CA ILE A 22 -0.07 -13.25 -16.17
C ILE A 22 -0.49 -11.91 -15.56
N LEU A 23 -0.18 -11.70 -14.28
CA LEU A 23 -0.48 -10.49 -13.50
C LEU A 23 0.56 -10.35 -12.39
N CYS A 24 1.03 -9.14 -12.12
CA CYS A 24 1.82 -8.88 -10.92
C CYS A 24 1.03 -9.23 -9.65
N PRO A 25 1.67 -9.83 -8.64
CA PRO A 25 1.01 -10.13 -7.37
C PRO A 25 0.53 -8.88 -6.63
N TRP A 26 -0.36 -9.08 -5.66
CA TRP A 26 -0.76 -8.03 -4.72
C TRP A 26 0.46 -7.32 -4.14
N ASP A 27 0.31 -6.01 -3.89
CA ASP A 27 1.37 -5.12 -3.39
C ASP A 27 2.61 -4.98 -4.28
N THR A 28 2.53 -5.48 -5.52
CA THR A 28 3.54 -5.25 -6.55
C THR A 28 2.90 -4.66 -7.81
N TYR A 29 3.71 -3.99 -8.60
CA TYR A 29 3.30 -3.37 -9.85
C TYR A 29 4.36 -3.59 -10.92
N GLN A 30 3.97 -3.44 -12.18
CA GLN A 30 4.92 -3.30 -13.28
C GLN A 30 4.41 -2.19 -14.18
N GLU A 31 5.26 -1.18 -14.37
CA GLU A 31 4.93 -0.02 -15.21
C GLU A 31 4.67 -0.48 -16.64
N GLU A 32 3.55 -0.02 -17.22
CA GLU A 32 3.08 -0.32 -18.59
C GLU A 32 2.22 -1.58 -18.72
N ALA A 33 2.68 -2.74 -18.23
CA ALA A 33 2.07 -4.03 -18.57
C ALA A 33 1.29 -4.68 -17.42
N GLY A 34 1.51 -4.27 -16.16
CA GLY A 34 0.89 -4.87 -14.98
C GLY A 34 1.24 -6.36 -14.80
N ARG A 35 2.30 -6.82 -15.46
CA ARG A 35 2.79 -8.19 -15.46
C ARG A 35 4.23 -8.17 -15.97
N GLN A 36 4.97 -9.23 -15.73
CA GLN A 36 6.32 -9.38 -16.26
C GLN A 36 6.29 -9.88 -17.71
N ASP A 37 6.62 -9.00 -18.66
CA ASP A 37 6.80 -9.33 -20.08
C ASP A 37 8.27 -9.25 -20.55
N ASP A 38 9.17 -8.81 -19.68
CA ASP A 38 10.60 -8.78 -19.90
C ASP A 38 11.37 -9.17 -18.62
N SER A 39 12.53 -9.80 -18.78
CA SER A 39 13.43 -10.08 -17.65
C SER A 39 13.91 -8.82 -16.93
N ASP A 40 14.01 -7.71 -17.64
CA ASP A 40 14.45 -6.42 -17.11
C ASP A 40 13.30 -5.60 -16.50
N LYS A 41 12.05 -6.05 -16.67
CA LYS A 41 10.84 -5.42 -16.13
C LYS A 41 10.06 -6.37 -15.20
N PRO A 42 10.63 -6.77 -14.05
CA PRO A 42 9.91 -7.61 -13.09
C PRO A 42 8.78 -6.83 -12.41
N CYS A 43 7.92 -7.55 -11.68
CA CYS A 43 7.00 -6.94 -10.74
C CYS A 43 7.79 -6.37 -9.55
N LEU A 44 7.66 -5.07 -9.31
CA LEU A 44 8.35 -4.32 -8.27
C LEU A 44 7.40 -4.06 -7.10
N GLU A 45 7.94 -4.01 -5.88
CA GLU A 45 7.19 -3.56 -4.72
C GLU A 45 6.91 -2.05 -4.81
N CYS A 46 5.80 -1.63 -4.20
CA CYS A 46 5.44 -0.22 -4.18
C CYS A 46 6.40 0.61 -3.30
N PRO A 47 6.92 1.74 -3.80
CA PRO A 47 7.80 2.60 -3.00
C PRO A 47 7.01 3.35 -1.92
N GLY A 48 7.63 3.52 -0.75
CA GLY A 48 7.12 4.35 0.33
C GLY A 48 5.81 3.82 0.93
N THR A 49 4.75 4.64 0.86
CA THR A 49 3.40 4.28 1.32
C THR A 49 2.44 3.95 0.16
N GLY A 50 2.99 3.75 -1.03
CA GLY A 50 2.24 3.22 -2.16
C GLY A 50 1.82 1.77 -1.90
N LEU A 51 0.64 1.40 -2.40
CA LEU A 51 0.13 0.03 -2.39
C LEU A 51 -0.43 -0.30 -3.77
N SER A 52 -0.32 -1.56 -4.16
CA SER A 52 -0.99 -2.13 -5.33
C SER A 52 -2.10 -3.06 -4.85
N THR A 53 -3.33 -2.54 -4.78
CA THR A 53 -4.48 -3.26 -4.19
C THR A 53 -5.02 -4.35 -5.13
N TYR A 54 -4.65 -4.32 -6.41
CA TYR A 54 -5.13 -5.26 -7.42
C TYR A 54 -3.99 -6.07 -8.03
N PHE A 55 -4.27 -7.34 -8.32
CA PHE A 55 -3.39 -8.13 -9.15
C PHE A 55 -3.24 -7.47 -10.53
N GLY A 56 -1.99 -7.32 -10.93
CA GLY A 56 -1.58 -6.69 -12.16
C GLY A 56 -1.79 -5.18 -12.25
N SER A 57 -1.70 -4.49 -11.12
CA SER A 57 -1.62 -3.03 -11.14
C SER A 57 -0.37 -2.57 -11.92
N SER A 58 -0.52 -1.50 -12.70
CA SER A 58 0.60 -0.87 -13.41
C SER A 58 1.14 0.37 -12.72
N GLU A 59 0.59 0.71 -11.56
CA GLU A 59 0.98 1.83 -10.73
C GLU A 59 0.70 1.52 -9.26
N CYS A 60 1.33 2.27 -8.37
CA CYS A 60 1.09 2.21 -6.94
C CYS A 60 0.18 3.37 -6.51
N VAL A 61 -0.85 3.06 -5.74
CA VAL A 61 -1.77 4.04 -5.18
C VAL A 61 -1.36 4.35 -3.74
N LYS A 62 -1.22 5.64 -3.40
CA LYS A 62 -0.92 6.04 -2.03
C LYS A 62 -2.16 5.85 -1.15
N SER A 63 -2.00 5.19 -0.01
CA SER A 63 -3.07 4.98 0.95
C SER A 63 -2.93 5.93 2.14
N GLU A 64 -3.97 6.71 2.43
CA GLU A 64 -4.05 7.57 3.62
C GLU A 64 -3.81 6.76 4.91
N LYS A 65 -4.35 5.54 4.96
CA LYS A 65 -4.16 4.60 6.07
C LYS A 65 -2.69 4.26 6.29
N LYS A 66 -1.94 4.00 5.21
CA LYS A 66 -0.51 3.68 5.30
C LYS A 66 0.34 4.89 5.70
N ILE A 67 -0.07 6.09 5.31
CA ILE A 67 0.54 7.34 5.80
C ILE A 67 0.29 7.48 7.31
N LEU A 68 -0.92 7.21 7.79
CA LEU A 68 -1.25 7.23 9.23
C LEU A 68 -0.46 6.19 10.02
N GLU A 69 -0.31 4.97 9.51
CA GLU A 69 0.59 3.95 10.09
C GLU A 69 2.01 4.47 10.29
N THR A 70 2.54 5.13 9.26
CA THR A 70 3.89 5.67 9.30
C THR A 70 4.01 6.75 10.39
N ILE A 71 2.98 7.61 10.55
CA ILE A 71 2.92 8.59 11.64
C ILE A 71 2.90 7.90 13.00
N PHE A 72 2.07 6.86 13.15
CA PHE A 72 1.93 6.11 14.39
C PHE A 72 3.28 5.54 14.85
N PHE A 73 3.97 4.77 14.00
CA PHE A 73 5.25 4.17 14.37
C PHE A 73 6.38 5.19 14.52
N ALA A 74 6.44 6.21 13.66
CA ALA A 74 7.52 7.21 13.69
C ALA A 74 7.43 8.17 14.89
N THR A 75 6.24 8.29 15.50
CA THR A 75 6.01 9.19 16.64
C THR A 75 5.63 8.48 17.94
N ASN A 76 6.05 7.22 18.07
CA ASN A 76 5.90 6.37 19.26
C ASN A 76 4.42 6.15 19.68
N GLY A 77 3.60 5.79 18.68
CA GLY A 77 2.17 5.49 18.76
C GLY A 77 1.68 4.71 19.99
N PRO A 78 2.37 3.62 20.39
CA PRO A 78 1.98 2.86 21.58
C PRO A 78 1.96 3.68 22.88
N ASP A 79 2.74 4.76 22.97
CA ASP A 79 2.85 5.64 24.15
C ASP A 79 2.08 6.97 24.01
N TRP A 80 1.25 7.10 22.97
CA TRP A 80 0.35 8.25 22.86
C TRP A 80 -0.67 8.25 24.00
N THR A 81 -1.17 9.44 24.35
CA THR A 81 -2.17 9.56 25.43
C THR A 81 -3.50 8.88 25.07
N ASP A 82 -3.90 8.99 23.81
CA ASP A 82 -5.06 8.30 23.24
C ASP A 82 -4.73 7.86 21.81
N ASN A 83 -4.54 6.55 21.65
CA ASN A 83 -4.27 5.88 20.38
C ASN A 83 -5.46 5.02 19.91
N THR A 84 -6.69 5.33 20.36
CA THR A 84 -7.88 4.57 19.97
C THR A 84 -8.00 4.48 18.44
N GLY A 85 -8.07 3.25 17.91
CA GLY A 85 -8.17 2.95 16.49
C GLY A 85 -6.82 2.85 15.76
N TRP A 86 -5.76 3.47 16.29
CA TRP A 86 -4.44 3.50 15.64
C TRP A 86 -3.64 2.20 15.77
N ASP A 87 -4.05 1.28 16.65
CA ASP A 87 -3.45 -0.03 16.83
C ASP A 87 -4.04 -1.11 15.90
N GLN A 88 -5.09 -0.77 15.13
CA GLN A 88 -5.82 -1.67 14.22
C GLN A 88 -5.44 -1.47 12.75
N THR A 89 -4.23 -0.98 12.49
CA THR A 89 -3.82 -0.58 11.14
C THR A 89 -3.76 -1.73 10.14
N TYR A 90 -3.74 -2.98 10.59
CA TYR A 90 -3.71 -4.15 9.71
C TYR A 90 -5.09 -4.57 9.17
N ASP A 91 -6.18 -3.94 9.62
CA ASP A 91 -7.54 -4.31 9.22
C ASP A 91 -8.09 -3.34 8.16
N ASP A 92 -8.13 -3.77 6.90
CA ASP A 92 -8.58 -2.96 5.77
C ASP A 92 -10.10 -2.71 5.75
N ASP A 93 -10.87 -3.40 6.59
CA ASP A 93 -12.29 -3.13 6.76
C ASP A 93 -12.56 -1.97 7.74
N PHE A 94 -11.53 -1.49 8.45
CA PHE A 94 -11.66 -0.42 9.42
C PHE A 94 -11.42 0.97 8.82
N SER A 95 -12.36 1.89 9.04
CA SER A 95 -12.27 3.26 8.56
C SER A 95 -11.24 4.06 9.35
N VAL A 96 -10.32 4.74 8.65
CA VAL A 96 -9.40 5.72 9.27
C VAL A 96 -10.15 6.89 9.92
N CYS A 97 -11.41 7.13 9.56
CA CYS A 97 -12.25 8.18 10.13
C CYS A 97 -12.65 7.92 11.58
N ASP A 98 -12.53 6.67 12.04
CA ASP A 98 -12.82 6.26 13.41
C ASP A 98 -11.60 6.39 14.34
N TYR A 99 -10.43 6.75 13.78
CA TYR A 99 -9.21 6.96 14.57
C TYR A 99 -9.31 8.24 15.41
N ASN A 100 -8.82 8.18 16.65
CA ASN A 100 -8.79 9.36 17.50
C ASN A 100 -7.95 10.48 16.85
N GLY A 101 -8.53 11.69 16.76
CA GLY A 101 -7.87 12.85 16.16
C GLY A 101 -7.96 12.92 14.63
N ILE A 102 -8.54 11.95 13.94
CA ILE A 102 -8.81 12.04 12.50
C ILE A 102 -10.19 12.67 12.25
N VAL A 103 -10.27 13.57 11.28
CA VAL A 103 -11.52 14.14 10.78
C VAL A 103 -11.54 13.90 9.28
N CYS A 104 -12.53 13.15 8.81
CA CYS A 104 -12.75 12.92 7.38
C CYS A 104 -13.70 13.95 6.78
N LYS A 105 -13.55 14.16 5.48
CA LYS A 105 -14.44 15.02 4.69
C LYS A 105 -15.84 14.41 4.63
N SER A 106 -16.84 15.25 4.89
CA SER A 106 -18.25 14.83 4.94
C SER A 106 -18.69 14.03 3.71
N GLY A 107 -19.28 12.85 3.94
CA GLY A 107 -19.77 11.96 2.89
C GLY A 107 -18.69 11.13 2.17
N THR A 108 -17.44 11.16 2.66
CA THR A 108 -16.32 10.40 2.10
C THR A 108 -15.55 9.65 3.19
N GLN A 109 -14.60 8.81 2.78
CA GLN A 109 -13.65 8.12 3.67
C GLN A 109 -12.27 8.81 3.68
N SER A 110 -12.15 9.99 3.08
CA SER A 110 -10.88 10.70 2.95
C SER A 110 -10.64 11.69 4.07
N ILE A 111 -9.39 11.81 4.50
CA ILE A 111 -8.98 12.63 5.63
C ILE A 111 -9.03 14.11 5.21
N GLU A 112 -9.71 14.93 6.02
CA GLU A 112 -9.72 16.38 5.89
C GLU A 112 -8.75 17.04 6.87
N ARG A 113 -8.61 16.49 8.09
CA ARG A 113 -7.75 17.06 9.13
C ARG A 113 -7.26 16.00 10.11
N ILE A 114 -6.01 16.15 10.55
CA ILE A 114 -5.40 15.39 11.65
C ILE A 114 -5.18 16.34 12.83
N ASN A 115 -5.73 16.01 14.00
CA ASN A 115 -5.58 16.76 15.24
C ASN A 115 -5.12 15.84 16.38
N LEU A 116 -3.80 15.75 16.54
CA LEU A 116 -3.13 15.01 17.62
C LEU A 116 -2.49 15.94 18.64
N ALA A 117 -3.03 17.16 18.77
CA ALA A 117 -2.51 18.15 19.70
C ALA A 117 -2.54 17.62 21.14
N ARG A 118 -1.42 17.79 21.87
CA ARG A 118 -1.25 17.32 23.24
C ARG A 118 -1.40 15.79 23.42
N ASN A 119 -1.21 14.98 22.37
CA ASN A 119 -1.33 13.52 22.44
C ASN A 119 -0.02 12.78 22.76
N ASN A 120 0.98 13.47 23.32
CA ASN A 120 2.27 12.90 23.73
C ASN A 120 3.09 12.24 22.58
N LEU A 121 2.98 12.76 21.35
CA LEU A 121 3.80 12.30 20.23
C LEU A 121 5.29 12.53 20.53
N SER A 122 6.13 11.52 20.27
CA SER A 122 7.59 11.61 20.48
C SER A 122 8.34 10.98 19.31
N GLY A 123 9.39 11.63 18.81
CA GLY A 123 10.09 11.20 17.60
C GLY A 123 10.05 12.27 16.51
N LYS A 124 9.99 11.86 15.24
CA LYS A 124 9.98 12.77 14.08
C LYS A 124 8.76 12.50 13.21
N VAL A 125 8.14 13.56 12.70
CA VAL A 125 7.10 13.44 11.68
C VAL A 125 7.73 12.85 10.41
N PRO A 126 7.20 11.74 9.87
CA PRO A 126 7.77 11.09 8.70
C PRO A 126 7.55 11.91 7.43
N PRO A 127 8.50 11.92 6.47
CA PRO A 127 8.33 12.62 5.20
C PRO A 127 7.13 12.15 4.37
N ALA A 128 6.66 10.91 4.57
CA ALA A 128 5.50 10.34 3.89
C ALA A 128 4.21 11.16 4.01
N ILE A 129 4.13 12.10 4.97
CA ILE A 129 3.00 13.05 5.06
C ILE A 129 3.00 14.11 3.96
N PHE A 130 4.12 14.30 3.27
CA PHE A 130 4.30 15.30 2.20
C PHE A 130 4.28 14.68 0.79
N GLU A 131 4.07 13.37 0.71
CA GLU A 131 4.04 12.59 -0.52
C GLU A 131 2.60 12.40 -1.01
#